data_AF-A0A3A4BN29-F1
#
_entry.id   AF-A0A3A4BN29-F1
#
_cell.length_a   1.000
_cell.length_b   1.000
_cell.length_c   1.000
_cell.angle_alpha   90.00
_cell.angle_beta   90.00
_cell.angle_gamma   90.00
#
_symmetry.space_group_name_H-M   'P 1'
#
loop_
_entity.id
_entity.type
_entity.pdbx_description
1 polymer ?
#
loop_
_entity_poly.entity_id
_entity_poly.type
_entity_poly.pdbx_seq_one_letter_code
_entity_poly.pdbx_strand_id
1 'polypeptide(L)'
;MLAGVSMADWKFWRFPMFHRRGRHVLVLYALATLALIAAQIGEPSHDWRTRIFVYAMTLVFLVLGFRGTLSLGAEARDLLAERLGVRYAGSLRTLIIVFGNVIIVLTALATISAPIQQLLLGGAVTGVIVGIAAQQALSNVFAGLVLLYTRPFSAGDRIRVRSGPLAGEIVGQVRDMGLTYVWLVCDDGELRIPNSQVLASAVGHLPN
;
A
#
# COMPACT_ATOMS: atom_id res chain seq x y z
N MET A 1 28.48 -25.27 53.06
CA MET A 1 29.14 -24.18 52.30
C MET A 1 29.41 -24.75 50.92
N LEU A 2 28.84 -24.35 49.79
CA LEU A 2 28.32 -23.08 49.28
C LEU A 2 27.10 -23.43 48.36
N ALA A 3 25.92 -22.87 48.59
CA ALA A 3 25.37 -21.66 47.95
C ALA A 3 24.71 -21.96 46.58
N GLY A 4 23.41 -21.65 46.50
CA GLY A 4 22.51 -21.98 45.41
C GLY A 4 22.86 -21.37 44.06
N VAL A 5 22.62 -22.13 43.01
CA VAL A 5 22.53 -21.60 41.65
C VAL A 5 21.09 -21.18 41.42
N SER A 6 20.90 -19.89 41.60
CA SER A 6 19.68 -19.13 41.38
C SER A 6 19.54 -18.81 39.89
N MET A 7 18.39 -19.23 39.33
CA MET A 7 17.47 -18.33 38.62
C MET A 7 17.91 -17.81 37.23
N ALA A 8 17.19 -18.33 36.24
CA ALA A 8 16.73 -17.62 35.05
C ALA A 8 17.79 -16.98 34.14
N ASP A 9 18.08 -17.66 33.03
CA ASP A 9 18.53 -16.99 31.80
C ASP A 9 17.38 -16.13 31.23
N TRP A 10 17.21 -14.93 31.80
CA TRP A 10 16.26 -13.91 31.34
C TRP A 10 16.80 -13.07 30.17
N LYS A 11 17.76 -13.59 29.40
CA LYS A 11 18.30 -12.94 28.18
C LYS A 11 17.33 -12.98 26.98
N PHE A 12 16.03 -13.07 27.22
CA PHE A 12 14.97 -13.13 26.19
C PHE A 12 14.31 -11.78 25.87
N TRP A 13 14.70 -10.69 26.55
CA TRP A 13 14.14 -9.35 26.31
C TRP A 13 15.19 -8.29 25.96
N ARG A 14 15.90 -8.48 24.85
CA ARG A 14 16.50 -7.34 24.13
C ARG A 14 15.57 -6.97 22.98
N PHE A 15 14.49 -6.27 23.31
CA PHE A 15 13.76 -5.48 22.34
C PHE A 15 14.74 -4.51 21.65
N PRO A 16 14.90 -4.57 20.32
CA PRO A 16 15.64 -3.55 19.60
C PRO A 16 14.81 -2.26 19.67
N MET A 17 15.42 -1.23 20.26
CA MET A 17 14.90 0.12 20.45
C MET A 17 14.24 0.69 19.18
N PHE A 18 12.92 0.78 19.17
CA PHE A 18 12.16 1.61 18.23
C PHE A 18 11.89 3.01 18.82
N HIS A 19 11.54 3.98 17.96
CA HIS A 19 10.72 5.17 18.24
C HIS A 19 11.28 6.61 18.34
N ARG A 20 12.58 6.93 18.10
CA ARG A 20 13.01 8.36 18.05
C ARG A 20 13.33 8.95 16.69
N ARG A 21 13.83 8.16 15.73
CA ARG A 21 14.36 8.73 14.47
C ARG A 21 13.29 9.29 13.53
N GLY A 22 12.10 8.69 13.43
CA GLY A 22 11.06 9.13 12.49
C GLY A 22 10.39 10.45 12.87
N ARG A 23 10.22 10.74 14.17
CA ARG A 23 9.63 12.01 14.64
C ARG A 23 10.40 13.24 14.15
N HIS A 24 11.74 13.17 14.14
CA HIS A 24 12.55 14.27 13.64
C HIS A 24 12.39 14.46 12.13
N VAL A 25 12.25 13.38 11.37
CA VAL A 25 12.03 13.44 9.92
C VAL A 25 10.67 14.06 9.59
N LEU A 26 9.62 13.70 10.34
CA LEU A 26 8.27 14.26 10.16
C LEU A 26 8.20 15.74 10.51
N VAL A 27 8.85 16.16 11.60
CA VAL A 27 8.91 17.58 11.99
C VAL A 27 9.69 18.39 10.94
N LEU A 28 10.84 17.89 10.48
CA LEU A 28 11.62 18.55 9.43
C LEU A 28 10.84 18.62 8.11
N TYR A 29 10.09 17.58 7.77
CA TYR A 29 9.21 17.57 6.60
C TYR A 29 8.09 18.60 6.70
N ALA A 30 7.41 18.69 7.84
CA ALA A 30 6.35 19.68 8.08
C ALA A 30 6.91 21.11 7.98
N LEU A 31 8.10 21.37 8.55
CA LEU A 31 8.78 22.65 8.45
C LEU A 31 9.18 22.99 7.00
N ALA A 32 9.71 22.02 6.25
CA ALA A 32 10.05 22.22 4.84
C ALA A 32 8.81 22.51 3.99
N THR A 33 7.69 21.83 4.26
CA THR A 33 6.41 22.07 3.58
C THR A 33 5.87 23.47 3.90
N LEU A 34 5.92 23.87 5.17
CA LEU A 34 5.46 25.19 5.62
C LEU A 34 6.33 26.32 5.05
N ALA A 35 7.65 26.13 5.00
CA ALA A 35 8.57 27.06 4.34
C ALA A 35 8.29 27.18 2.83
N LEU A 36 7.95 26.07 2.17
CA LEU A 36 7.60 26.05 0.75
C LEU A 36 6.28 26.79 0.48
N ILE A 37 5.26 26.58 1.32
CA ILE A 37 3.98 27.31 1.24
C ILE A 37 4.19 28.81 1.49
N ALA A 38 4.98 29.16 2.52
CA ALA A 38 5.31 30.55 2.82
C ALA A 38 6.02 31.25 1.64
N ALA A 39 6.90 30.53 0.94
CA ALA A 39 7.58 31.05 -0.24
C ALA A 39 6.65 31.29 -1.45
N GLN A 40 5.47 30.65 -1.48
CA GLN A 40 4.44 30.85 -2.52
C GLN A 40 3.47 32.00 -2.19
N ILE A 41 3.32 32.36 -0.91
CA ILE A 41 2.41 33.43 -0.46
C ILE A 41 3.05 34.82 -0.62
N GLY A 42 4.38 34.92 -0.57
CA GLY A 42 5.08 36.15 -0.89
C GLY A 42 4.93 36.49 -2.38
N GLU A 43 4.67 37.76 -2.72
CA GLU A 43 4.56 38.18 -4.12
C GLU A 43 5.76 37.66 -4.92
N PRO A 44 5.55 37.06 -6.11
CA PRO A 44 6.61 36.52 -6.93
C PRO A 44 7.45 37.66 -7.49
N SER A 45 8.36 38.17 -6.66
CA SER A 45 9.48 38.97 -7.13
C SER A 45 10.23 38.13 -8.16
N HIS A 46 10.36 38.66 -9.38
CA HIS A 46 11.12 38.03 -10.46
C HIS A 46 12.63 37.97 -10.17
N ASP A 47 13.03 38.24 -8.93
CA ASP A 47 14.41 38.21 -8.49
C ASP A 47 14.95 36.78 -8.54
N TRP A 48 16.16 36.64 -9.09
CA TRP A 48 16.84 35.37 -9.24
C TRP A 48 17.14 34.73 -7.87
N ARG A 49 17.27 35.53 -6.82
CA ARG A 49 17.47 35.09 -5.43
C ARG A 49 16.28 34.28 -4.92
N THR A 50 15.06 34.77 -5.16
CA THR A 50 13.81 34.09 -4.78
C THR A 50 13.69 32.75 -5.50
N ARG A 51 14.05 32.69 -6.80
CA ARG A 51 14.05 31.43 -7.56
C ARG A 51 15.05 30.41 -7.03
N ILE A 52 16.28 30.82 -6.74
CA ILE A 52 17.29 29.93 -6.15
C ILE A 52 16.83 29.42 -4.78
N PHE A 53 16.24 30.30 -3.96
CA PHE A 53 15.70 29.90 -2.66
C PHE A 53 14.57 28.88 -2.80
N VAL A 54 13.62 29.08 -3.71
CA VAL A 54 12.52 28.13 -3.98
C VAL A 54 13.07 26.78 -4.47
N TYR A 55 14.04 26.78 -5.38
CA TYR A 55 14.67 25.53 -5.84
C TYR A 55 15.42 24.80 -4.72
N ALA A 56 16.16 25.53 -3.89
CA ALA A 56 16.85 24.96 -2.73
C ALA A 56 15.85 24.35 -1.72
N MET A 57 14.76 25.07 -1.41
CA MET A 57 13.71 24.57 -0.52
C MET A 57 12.96 23.37 -1.10
N THR A 58 12.72 23.35 -2.41
CA THR A 58 12.10 22.20 -3.08
C THR A 58 13.02 20.97 -3.04
N LEU A 59 14.33 21.15 -3.22
CA LEU A 59 15.30 20.06 -3.09
C LEU A 59 15.34 19.51 -1.66
N VAL A 60 15.34 20.39 -0.66
CA VAL A 60 15.25 20.00 0.76
C VAL A 60 13.96 19.25 1.04
N PHE A 61 12.82 19.73 0.54
CA PHE A 61 11.52 19.07 0.64
C PHE A 61 11.54 17.67 0.02
N LEU A 62 12.10 17.50 -1.18
CA LEU A 62 12.24 16.19 -1.82
C LEU A 62 13.07 15.23 -0.96
N VAL A 63 14.25 15.65 -0.51
CA VAL A 63 15.15 14.80 0.30
C VAL A 63 14.49 14.40 1.62
N LEU A 64 13.83 15.34 2.30
CA LEU A 64 13.14 15.07 3.56
C LEU A 64 11.89 14.21 3.33
N GLY A 65 11.15 14.44 2.26
CA GLY A 65 10.01 13.64 1.86
C GLY A 65 10.41 12.19 1.61
N PHE A 66 11.41 11.95 0.76
CA PHE A 66 11.92 10.60 0.47
C PHE A 66 12.41 9.89 1.74
N ARG A 67 13.04 10.61 2.67
CA ARG A 67 13.39 10.01 3.98
C ARG A 67 12.17 9.76 4.86
N GLY A 68 11.18 10.64 4.80
CA GLY A 68 9.92 10.54 5.53
C GLY A 68 9.15 9.29 5.13
N THR A 69 9.00 9.03 3.83
CA THR A 69 8.32 7.82 3.33
C THR A 69 9.05 6.54 3.69
N LEU A 70 10.39 6.55 3.66
CA LEU A 70 11.18 5.41 4.13
C LEU A 70 11.01 5.15 5.63
N SER A 71 10.95 6.21 6.45
CA SER A 71 10.72 6.12 7.89
C SER A 71 9.31 5.61 8.20
N LEU A 72 8.29 6.21 7.57
CA LEU A 72 6.89 5.81 7.73
C LEU A 72 6.66 4.37 7.26
N GLY A 73 7.27 3.99 6.14
CA GLY A 73 7.18 2.62 5.63
C GLY A 73 7.87 1.61 6.56
N ALA A 74 8.97 1.98 7.20
CA ALA A 74 9.60 1.14 8.22
C ALA A 74 8.69 1.01 9.44
N GLU A 75 8.26 2.11 10.04
CA GLU A 75 7.38 2.09 11.22
C GLU A 75 6.08 1.31 10.98
N ALA A 76 5.43 1.52 9.83
CA ALA A 76 4.25 0.76 9.45
C ALA A 76 4.55 -0.74 9.32
N ARG A 77 5.70 -1.11 8.72
CA ARG A 77 6.11 -2.52 8.64
C ARG A 77 6.24 -3.12 10.03
N ASP A 78 6.92 -2.45 10.94
CA ASP A 78 7.24 -3.04 12.24
C ASP A 78 5.97 -3.21 13.09
N LEU A 79 5.05 -2.23 13.04
CA LEU A 79 3.74 -2.32 13.69
C LEU A 79 2.85 -3.43 13.11
N LEU A 80 2.87 -3.62 11.79
CA LEU A 80 2.03 -4.62 11.13
C LEU A 80 2.68 -6.01 11.06
N ALA A 81 4.01 -6.11 11.14
CA ALA A 81 4.71 -7.40 11.16
C ALA A 81 4.33 -8.21 12.40
N GLU A 82 4.14 -7.53 13.54
CA GLU A 82 3.66 -8.16 14.78
C GLU A 82 2.21 -8.68 14.69
N ARG A 83 1.37 -8.09 13.82
CA ARG A 83 -0.07 -8.41 13.74
C ARG A 83 -0.46 -9.30 12.57
N LEU A 84 0.14 -9.06 11.40
CA LEU A 84 -0.26 -9.67 10.12
C LEU A 84 0.82 -10.60 9.54
N GLY A 85 1.99 -10.69 10.19
CA GLY A 85 3.12 -11.46 9.71
C GLY A 85 4.00 -10.71 8.71
N VAL A 86 5.26 -11.14 8.64
CA VAL A 86 6.36 -10.43 7.97
C VAL A 86 6.11 -10.23 6.46
N ARG A 87 5.37 -11.15 5.82
CA ARG A 87 5.08 -11.12 4.38
C ARG A 87 4.13 -9.98 3.99
N TYR A 88 3.03 -9.79 4.74
CA TYR A 88 2.05 -8.74 4.47
C TYR A 88 2.57 -7.35 4.84
N ALA A 89 3.34 -7.26 5.93
CA ALA A 89 3.99 -6.03 6.36
C ALA A 89 5.00 -5.50 5.34
N GLY A 90 5.74 -6.41 4.67
CA GLY A 90 6.67 -6.04 3.60
C GLY A 90 5.97 -5.42 2.40
N SER A 91 4.87 -6.02 1.93
CA SER A 91 4.08 -5.49 0.82
C SER A 91 3.48 -4.12 1.14
N LEU A 92 2.96 -3.93 2.36
CA LEU A 92 2.39 -2.64 2.76
C LEU A 92 3.45 -1.54 2.84
N ARG A 93 4.65 -1.85 3.36
CA ARG A 93 5.77 -0.91 3.35
C ARG A 93 6.11 -0.43 1.95
N THR A 94 6.22 -1.35 1.00
CA THR A 94 6.51 -1.01 -0.39
C THR A 94 5.41 -0.11 -0.96
N LEU A 95 4.14 -0.40 -0.65
CA LEU A 95 3.01 0.43 -1.05
C LEU A 95 3.12 1.86 -0.50
N ILE A 96 3.38 2.01 0.80
CA ILE A 96 3.54 3.31 1.46
C ILE A 96 4.68 4.12 0.83
N ILE A 97 5.82 3.48 0.55
CA ILE A 97 6.98 4.15 -0.04
C ILE A 97 6.66 4.61 -1.47
N VAL A 98 6.09 3.74 -2.31
CA VAL A 98 5.79 4.07 -3.71
C VAL A 98 4.77 5.20 -3.78
N PHE A 99 3.63 5.06 -3.10
CA PHE A 99 2.58 6.08 -3.13
C PHE A 99 3.02 7.39 -2.47
N GLY A 100 3.71 7.32 -1.34
CA GLY A 100 4.25 8.51 -0.68
C GLY A 100 5.23 9.27 -1.56
N ASN A 101 6.13 8.57 -2.26
CA ASN A 101 7.09 9.19 -3.17
C ASN A 101 6.40 9.84 -4.37
N VAL A 102 5.35 9.23 -4.92
CA VAL A 102 4.54 9.84 -5.99
C VAL A 102 3.95 11.17 -5.51
N ILE A 103 3.34 11.20 -4.32
CA ILE A 103 2.76 12.43 -3.75
C ILE A 103 3.84 13.50 -3.57
N ILE A 104 5.00 13.16 -3.00
CA ILE A 104 6.10 14.11 -2.78
C ILE A 104 6.59 14.72 -4.09
N VAL A 105 6.76 13.89 -5.14
CA VAL A 105 7.19 14.37 -6.46
C VAL A 105 6.13 15.30 -7.05
N LEU A 106 4.84 14.94 -6.98
CA LEU A 106 3.76 15.78 -7.49
C LEU A 106 3.69 17.14 -6.76
N THR A 107 3.84 17.15 -5.43
CA THR A 107 3.87 18.39 -4.65
C THR A 107 5.07 19.26 -5.01
N ALA A 108 6.27 18.68 -5.16
CA ALA A 108 7.47 19.42 -5.56
C ALA A 108 7.32 20.05 -6.96
N LEU A 109 6.74 19.31 -7.91
CA LEU A 109 6.51 19.79 -9.27
C LEU A 109 5.50 20.96 -9.31
N ALA A 110 4.47 20.93 -8.46
CA ALA A 110 3.53 22.03 -8.32
C ALA A 110 4.19 23.33 -7.85
N THR A 111 5.26 23.24 -7.05
CA THR A 111 5.92 24.41 -6.45
C THR A 111 6.94 25.09 -7.36
N ILE A 112 7.44 24.40 -8.37
CA ILE A 112 8.51 24.90 -9.24
C ILE A 112 8.00 25.76 -10.42
N SER A 113 6.68 25.95 -10.56
CA SER A 113 6.08 26.58 -11.76
C SER A 113 6.66 26.00 -13.05
N ALA A 114 6.95 24.69 -13.05
CA ALA A 114 7.38 23.94 -14.23
C ALA A 114 6.32 24.15 -15.33
N PRO A 115 6.65 23.93 -16.63
CA PRO A 115 5.64 23.91 -17.67
C PRO A 115 4.68 22.73 -17.40
N ILE A 116 3.67 22.99 -16.56
CA ILE A 116 2.69 22.02 -16.04
C ILE A 116 2.07 21.27 -17.21
N GLN A 117 1.91 21.91 -18.36
CA GLN A 117 1.40 21.31 -19.58
C GLN A 117 2.22 20.10 -20.08
N GLN A 118 3.56 20.17 -20.08
CA GLN A 118 4.38 19.01 -20.50
C GLN A 118 4.36 17.88 -19.46
N LEU A 119 4.34 18.25 -18.18
CA LEU A 119 4.22 17.29 -17.08
C LEU A 119 2.85 16.60 -17.07
N LEU A 120 1.78 17.33 -17.36
CA LEU A 120 0.44 16.77 -17.47
C LEU A 120 0.35 15.80 -18.64
N LEU A 121 0.96 16.11 -19.78
CA LEU A 121 1.00 15.21 -20.93
C LEU A 121 1.79 13.92 -20.61
N GLY A 122 3.00 14.03 -20.08
CA GLY A 122 3.81 12.86 -19.69
C GLY A 122 3.19 12.07 -18.54
N GLY A 123 2.62 12.76 -17.56
CA GLY A 123 1.91 12.20 -16.41
C GLY A 123 0.62 11.49 -16.80
N ALA A 124 -0.15 12.04 -17.76
CA ALA A 124 -1.35 11.39 -18.28
C ALA A 124 -1.01 10.07 -18.98
N VAL A 125 -0.02 10.07 -19.87
CA VAL A 125 0.43 8.84 -20.56
C VAL A 125 0.94 7.81 -19.55
N THR A 126 1.79 8.23 -18.61
CA THR A 126 2.31 7.35 -17.56
C THR A 126 1.18 6.79 -16.69
N GLY A 127 0.23 7.64 -16.30
CA GLY A 127 -0.94 7.26 -15.51
C GLY A 127 -1.81 6.23 -16.22
N VAL A 128 -2.03 6.37 -17.53
CA VAL A 128 -2.74 5.39 -18.34
C VAL A 128 -2.01 4.05 -18.36
N ILE A 129 -0.70 4.06 -18.62
CA ILE A 129 0.12 2.82 -18.66
C ILE A 129 0.09 2.10 -17.30
N VAL A 130 0.31 2.83 -16.21
CA VAL A 130 0.26 2.29 -14.84
C VAL A 130 -1.15 1.77 -14.53
N GLY A 131 -2.19 2.52 -14.91
CA GLY A 131 -3.58 2.12 -14.72
C GLY A 131 -3.93 0.81 -15.43
N ILE A 132 -3.51 0.66 -16.68
CA ILE A 132 -3.70 -0.57 -17.46
C ILE A 132 -2.94 -1.74 -16.81
N ALA A 133 -1.69 -1.52 -16.39
CA ALA A 133 -0.91 -2.56 -15.72
C ALA A 133 -1.54 -3.00 -14.38
N ALA A 134 -2.13 -2.06 -13.64
CA ALA A 134 -2.76 -2.33 -12.35
C ALA A 134 -4.23 -2.80 -12.45
N GLN A 135 -4.84 -2.71 -13.63
CA GLN A 135 -6.27 -2.92 -13.85
C GLN A 135 -6.77 -4.25 -13.28
N GLN A 136 -6.04 -5.35 -13.52
CA GLN A 136 -6.46 -6.67 -13.07
C GLN A 136 -6.43 -6.80 -11.54
N ALA A 137 -5.41 -6.24 -10.89
CA ALA A 137 -5.29 -6.26 -9.43
C ALA A 137 -6.41 -5.46 -8.78
N LEU A 138 -6.67 -4.24 -9.28
CA LEU A 138 -7.76 -3.39 -8.80
C LEU A 138 -9.13 -4.04 -9.01
N SER A 139 -9.36 -4.64 -10.18
CA SER A 139 -10.59 -5.38 -10.48
C SER A 139 -10.88 -6.47 -9.45
N ASN A 140 -9.86 -7.26 -9.08
CA ASN A 140 -10.00 -8.29 -8.05
C ASN A 140 -10.29 -7.71 -6.66
N VAL A 141 -9.66 -6.59 -6.29
CA VAL A 141 -9.92 -5.92 -5.00
C VAL A 141 -11.37 -5.42 -4.94
N PHE A 142 -11.82 -4.70 -5.96
CA PHE A 142 -13.19 -4.19 -6.01
C PHE A 142 -14.22 -5.33 -6.04
N ALA A 143 -13.95 -6.38 -6.81
CA ALA A 143 -14.83 -7.56 -6.80
C ALA A 143 -14.87 -8.24 -5.43
N GLY A 144 -13.73 -8.32 -4.72
CA GLY A 144 -13.69 -8.82 -3.34
C GLY A 144 -14.54 -8.00 -2.39
N LEU A 145 -14.46 -6.66 -2.47
CA LEU A 145 -15.30 -5.77 -1.66
C LEU A 145 -16.79 -6.00 -1.95
N VAL A 146 -17.17 -6.16 -3.23
CA VAL A 146 -18.55 -6.45 -3.62
C VAL A 146 -19.00 -7.80 -3.05
N LEU A 147 -18.21 -8.87 -3.21
CA LEU A 147 -18.55 -10.20 -2.68
C LEU A 147 -18.68 -10.20 -1.15
N LEU A 148 -17.82 -9.47 -0.44
CA LEU A 148 -17.89 -9.32 1.02
C LEU A 148 -19.14 -8.54 1.47
N TYR A 149 -19.59 -7.59 0.64
CA TYR A 149 -20.78 -6.78 0.90
C TYR A 149 -22.08 -7.52 0.59
N THR A 150 -22.18 -8.13 -0.60
CA THR A 150 -23.40 -8.82 -1.05
C THR A 150 -23.53 -10.22 -0.46
N ARG A 151 -22.42 -10.83 -0.01
CA ARG A 151 -22.35 -12.18 0.58
C ARG A 151 -23.21 -13.21 -0.17
N PRO A 152 -22.99 -13.42 -1.47
CA PRO A 152 -23.79 -14.37 -2.25
C PRO A 152 -23.61 -15.83 -1.78
N PHE A 153 -22.52 -16.11 -1.06
CA PHE A 153 -22.19 -17.37 -0.40
C PHE A 153 -21.26 -17.06 0.80
N SER A 154 -21.11 -18.02 1.70
CA SER A 154 -20.30 -17.93 2.92
C SER A 154 -19.24 -19.04 2.97
N ALA A 155 -18.23 -18.85 3.82
CA ALA A 155 -17.28 -19.93 4.12
C ALA A 155 -18.02 -21.14 4.70
N GLY A 156 -17.73 -22.33 4.16
CA GLY A 156 -18.42 -23.58 4.44
C GLY A 156 -19.42 -23.99 3.37
N ASP A 157 -19.90 -23.08 2.52
CA ASP A 157 -20.88 -23.40 1.50
C ASP A 157 -20.27 -24.22 0.37
N ARG A 158 -20.98 -25.27 -0.08
CA ARG A 158 -20.63 -26.00 -1.30
C ARG A 158 -21.28 -25.31 -2.49
N ILE A 159 -20.44 -24.74 -3.35
CA ILE A 159 -20.90 -23.94 -4.48
C ILE A 159 -20.44 -24.52 -5.82
N ARG A 160 -21.20 -24.19 -6.84
CA ARG A 160 -20.91 -24.44 -8.24
C ARG A 160 -20.67 -23.11 -8.92
N VAL A 161 -19.47 -22.91 -9.45
CA VAL A 161 -19.02 -21.71 -10.15
C VAL A 161 -18.94 -22.02 -11.64
N ARG A 162 -19.77 -21.36 -12.45
CA ARG A 162 -19.70 -21.41 -13.91
C ARG A 162 -19.24 -20.07 -14.45
N SER A 163 -18.00 -20.01 -14.90
CA SER A 163 -17.43 -18.81 -15.50
C SER A 163 -16.89 -19.16 -16.89
N GLY A 164 -17.32 -18.43 -17.92
CA GLY A 164 -16.83 -18.61 -19.28
C GLY A 164 -15.29 -18.60 -19.37
N PRO A 165 -14.58 -17.68 -18.69
CA PRO A 165 -13.11 -17.65 -18.65
C PRO A 165 -12.44 -18.84 -17.93
N LEU A 166 -13.15 -19.61 -17.10
CA LEU A 166 -12.57 -20.70 -16.27
C LEU A 166 -12.64 -22.08 -16.94
N ALA A 167 -12.90 -22.15 -18.25
CA ALA A 167 -12.88 -23.37 -19.05
C ALA A 167 -13.76 -24.54 -18.53
N GLY A 168 -14.77 -24.25 -17.71
CA GLY A 168 -15.67 -25.28 -17.19
C GLY A 168 -16.48 -24.87 -15.97
N GLU A 169 -17.20 -25.84 -15.44
CA GLU A 169 -17.90 -25.76 -14.17
C GLU A 169 -16.94 -26.22 -13.05
N ILE A 170 -16.75 -25.37 -12.05
CA ILE A 170 -15.95 -25.69 -10.87
C ILE A 170 -16.90 -25.94 -9.72
N VAL A 171 -16.76 -27.09 -9.06
CA VAL A 171 -17.52 -27.43 -7.86
C VAL A 171 -16.54 -27.56 -6.69
N GLY A 172 -16.86 -26.92 -5.59
CA GLY A 172 -16.01 -26.97 -4.40
C GLY A 172 -16.66 -26.34 -3.19
N GLN A 173 -16.08 -26.60 -2.02
CA GLN A 173 -16.48 -25.95 -0.78
C GLN A 173 -15.68 -24.67 -0.56
N VAL A 174 -16.34 -23.58 -0.21
CA VAL A 174 -15.69 -22.31 0.09
C VAL A 174 -14.93 -22.44 1.41
N ARG A 175 -13.61 -22.37 1.36
CA ARG A 175 -12.77 -22.36 2.56
C ARG A 175 -12.72 -20.97 3.18
N ASP A 176 -12.44 -19.96 2.35
CA ASP A 176 -12.27 -18.58 2.77
C ASP A 176 -12.48 -17.61 1.60
N MET A 177 -12.74 -16.34 1.92
CA MET A 177 -12.88 -15.25 0.96
C MET A 177 -11.94 -14.10 1.32
N GLY A 178 -10.95 -13.88 0.47
CA GLY A 178 -9.96 -12.83 0.65
C GLY A 178 -10.28 -11.59 -0.17
N LEU A 179 -9.45 -10.56 0.00
CA LEU A 179 -9.62 -9.31 -0.74
C LEU A 179 -9.47 -9.50 -2.27
N THR A 180 -8.64 -10.44 -2.72
CA THR A 180 -8.33 -10.63 -4.15
C THR A 180 -8.70 -12.00 -4.71
N TYR A 181 -8.88 -13.01 -3.86
CA TYR A 181 -9.18 -14.39 -4.27
C TYR A 181 -10.21 -15.04 -3.35
N VAL A 182 -10.98 -15.97 -3.91
CA VAL A 182 -11.79 -16.96 -3.18
C VAL A 182 -11.04 -18.29 -3.16
N TRP A 183 -10.96 -18.93 -2.01
CA TRP A 183 -10.38 -20.26 -1.85
C TRP A 183 -11.47 -21.33 -1.86
N LEU A 184 -11.40 -22.22 -2.84
CA LEU A 184 -12.27 -23.38 -2.95
C LEU A 184 -11.46 -24.64 -2.68
N VAL A 185 -12.04 -25.55 -1.91
CA VAL A 185 -11.56 -26.93 -1.78
C VAL A 185 -12.38 -27.76 -2.76
N CYS A 186 -11.72 -28.21 -3.82
CA CYS A 186 -12.25 -29.09 -4.85
C CYS A 186 -11.75 -30.54 -4.62
N ASP A 187 -12.31 -31.50 -5.35
CA ASP A 187 -11.95 -32.91 -5.20
C ASP A 187 -10.48 -33.18 -5.58
N ASP A 188 -9.95 -32.36 -6.49
CA ASP A 188 -8.59 -32.36 -7.04
C ASP A 188 -7.62 -31.45 -6.27
N GLY A 189 -8.08 -30.75 -5.22
CA GLY A 189 -7.25 -29.96 -4.31
C GLY A 189 -7.75 -28.54 -4.07
N GLU A 190 -6.89 -27.68 -3.53
CA GLU A 190 -7.21 -26.27 -3.31
C GLU A 190 -7.07 -25.44 -4.59
N LEU A 191 -8.15 -24.75 -4.96
CA LEU A 191 -8.19 -23.83 -6.08
C LEU A 191 -8.39 -22.39 -5.59
N ARG A 192 -7.63 -21.45 -6.18
CA ARG A 192 -7.72 -20.02 -5.86
C ARG A 192 -8.23 -19.28 -7.08
N ILE A 193 -9.46 -18.76 -6.97
CA ILE A 193 -10.11 -18.07 -8.09
C ILE A 193 -10.06 -16.57 -7.84
N PRO A 194 -9.60 -15.75 -8.82
CA PRO A 194 -9.65 -14.30 -8.71
C PRO A 194 -11.08 -13.81 -8.48
N ASN A 195 -11.27 -12.88 -7.53
CA ASN A 195 -12.60 -12.40 -7.17
C ASN A 195 -13.38 -11.81 -8.36
N SER A 196 -12.70 -11.15 -9.30
CA SER A 196 -13.35 -10.61 -10.50
C SER A 196 -13.99 -11.70 -11.38
N GLN A 197 -13.37 -12.88 -11.44
CA GLN A 197 -13.90 -14.01 -12.20
C GLN A 197 -15.07 -14.69 -11.49
N VAL A 198 -15.03 -14.74 -10.15
CA VAL A 198 -16.16 -15.27 -9.35
C VAL A 198 -17.36 -14.34 -9.44
N LEU A 199 -17.15 -13.02 -9.31
CA LEU A 199 -18.22 -12.05 -9.42
C LEU A 199 -18.89 -12.05 -10.80
N ALA A 200 -18.11 -12.30 -11.86
CA ALA A 200 -18.62 -12.42 -13.23
C ALA A 200 -19.20 -13.81 -13.56
N SER A 201 -19.19 -14.75 -12.61
CA SER A 201 -19.65 -16.12 -12.81
C SER A 201 -21.09 -16.32 -12.33
N ALA A 202 -21.76 -17.33 -12.89
CA ALA A 202 -22.99 -17.85 -12.29
C ALA A 202 -22.63 -18.77 -11.11
N VAL A 203 -23.07 -18.41 -9.91
CA VAL A 203 -22.83 -19.19 -8.68
C VAL A 203 -24.14 -19.81 -8.21
N GLY A 204 -24.14 -21.14 -8.03
CA GLY A 204 -25.26 -21.89 -7.47
C GLY A 204 -24.87 -22.66 -6.21
N HIS A 205 -25.78 -22.75 -5.25
CA HIS A 205 -25.61 -23.57 -4.06
C HIS A 205 -25.95 -25.03 -4.37
N LEU A 206 -25.16 -25.96 -3.83
CA LEU A 206 -25.45 -27.39 -3.87
C LEU A 206 -25.91 -27.84 -2.48
N PRO A 207 -26.87 -28.79 -2.39
CA PRO A 207 -27.23 -29.38 -1.11
C PRO A 207 -26.01 -30.09 -0.50
N ASN A 208 -25.87 -29.95 0.82
CA ASN A 208 -24.82 -30.59 1.62
C ASN A 208 -25.01 -32.11 1.69
#